data_AF-A0AAW1KNZ7-F1
#
_entry.id   AF-A0AAW1KNZ7-F1
#
_cell.length_a   1.000
_cell.length_b   1.000
_cell.length_c   1.000
_cell.angle_alpha   90.00
_cell.angle_beta   90.00
_cell.angle_gamma   90.00
#
_symmetry.space_group_name_H-M   'P 1'
#
loop_
_entity.id
_entity.type
_entity.pdbx_description
1 polymer ?
#
loop_
_entity_poly.entity_id
_entity_poly.type
_entity_poly.pdbx_seq_one_letter_code
_entity_poly.pdbx_strand_id
1 'polypeptide(L)'
;MPKVKKDYKYTKTYNEEELAKAIEAINNGMPKKQAAEKFKIPRQTLQYRLSEKFKKPTHGPATYLTQQEENLLEQWILEIA
;
A
#
# COMPACT_ATOMS: atom_id res chain seq x y z
N MET A 1 -13.78 -29.30 -12.86
CA MET A 1 -13.18 -28.15 -12.14
C MET A 1 -12.19 -28.67 -11.12
N PRO A 2 -10.95 -28.15 -11.03
CA PRO A 2 -9.99 -28.60 -10.04
C PRO A 2 -10.53 -28.38 -8.62
N LYS A 3 -10.32 -29.35 -7.73
CA LYS A 3 -10.78 -29.30 -6.33
C LYS A 3 -9.88 -28.33 -5.54
N VAL A 4 -10.32 -27.11 -5.30
CA VAL A 4 -9.63 -26.17 -4.42
C VAL A 4 -9.96 -26.53 -2.97
N LYS A 5 -8.93 -26.81 -2.15
CA LYS A 5 -9.08 -27.10 -0.71
C LYS A 5 -9.55 -25.82 0.01
N LYS A 6 -10.60 -25.93 0.83
CA LYS A 6 -11.41 -24.80 1.34
C LYS A 6 -10.83 -24.05 2.56
N ASP A 7 -9.73 -24.51 3.17
CA ASP A 7 -9.39 -24.10 4.54
C ASP A 7 -8.05 -23.36 4.71
N TYR A 8 -7.55 -22.67 3.68
CA TYR A 8 -6.33 -21.87 3.84
C TYR A 8 -6.65 -20.49 4.40
N LYS A 9 -6.31 -20.25 5.67
CA LYS A 9 -6.29 -18.90 6.25
C LYS A 9 -5.12 -18.12 5.66
N TYR A 10 -5.40 -17.16 4.79
CA TYR A 10 -4.36 -16.26 4.26
C TYR A 10 -3.80 -15.40 5.40
N THR A 11 -2.52 -15.61 5.73
CA THR A 11 -1.77 -14.73 6.63
C THR A 11 -0.93 -13.77 5.80
N LYS A 12 -1.19 -12.46 5.95
CA LYS A 12 -0.33 -11.43 5.37
C LYS A 12 1.03 -11.48 6.08
N THR A 13 2.10 -11.86 5.37
CA THR A 13 3.44 -12.05 5.95
C THR A 13 4.33 -10.81 5.86
N TYR A 14 3.89 -9.75 5.16
CA TYR A 14 4.70 -8.56 4.88
C TYR A 14 4.10 -7.32 5.54
N ASN A 15 4.98 -6.45 6.03
CA ASN A 15 4.57 -5.17 6.62
C ASN A 15 4.34 -4.11 5.52
N GLU A 16 3.63 -3.02 5.86
CA GLU A 16 3.45 -1.89 4.95
C GLU A 16 4.73 -1.11 4.70
N GLU A 17 5.63 -1.03 5.69
CA GLU A 17 6.94 -0.40 5.52
C GLU A 17 7.82 -1.15 4.52
N GLU A 18 7.85 -2.48 4.60
CA GLU A 18 8.59 -3.32 3.66
C GLU A 18 8.02 -3.21 2.25
N LEU A 19 6.70 -3.09 2.15
CA LEU A 19 6.02 -2.86 0.89
C LEU A 19 6.36 -1.51 0.28
N ALA A 20 6.41 -0.44 1.08
CA ALA A 20 6.82 0.88 0.63
C ALA A 20 8.27 0.86 0.12
N LYS A 21 9.19 0.28 0.89
CA LYS A 21 10.61 0.11 0.48
C LYS A 21 10.75 -0.72 -0.79
N ALA A 22 9.93 -1.75 -0.96
CA ALA A 22 9.92 -2.57 -2.16
C ALA A 22 9.44 -1.79 -3.40
N ILE A 23 8.41 -0.94 -3.24
CA ILE A 23 7.90 -0.08 -4.31
C ILE A 23 8.95 0.97 -4.70
N GLU A 24 9.59 1.61 -3.72
CA GLU A 24 10.68 2.58 -3.97
C GLU A 24 11.85 1.93 -4.71
N ALA A 25 12.27 0.74 -4.29
CA ALA A 25 13.33 -0.01 -4.97
C ALA A 25 12.97 -0.31 -6.44
N ILE A 26 11.72 -0.65 -6.73
CA ILE A 26 11.25 -0.90 -8.10
C ILE A 26 11.24 0.40 -8.91
N ASN A 27 10.80 1.51 -8.33
CA ASN A 27 10.83 2.82 -8.98
C ASN A 27 12.27 3.27 -9.27
N ASN A 28 13.23 2.89 -8.42
CA ASN A 28 14.66 3.11 -8.62
C ASN A 28 15.31 2.15 -9.65
N GLY A 29 14.52 1.32 -10.34
CA GLY A 29 14.98 0.44 -11.43
C GLY A 29 15.18 -1.03 -11.04
N MET A 30 14.85 -1.45 -9.81
CA MET A 30 14.94 -2.85 -9.42
C MET A 30 13.85 -3.70 -10.12
N PRO A 31 14.20 -4.86 -10.70
CA PRO A 31 13.21 -5.74 -11.30
C PRO A 31 12.26 -6.33 -10.26
N LYS A 32 10.97 -6.41 -10.61
CA LYS A 32 9.87 -6.89 -9.74
C LYS A 32 10.13 -8.26 -9.10
N LYS A 33 10.83 -9.15 -9.81
CA LYS A 33 11.20 -10.49 -9.32
C LYS A 33 12.23 -10.39 -8.19
N GLN A 34 13.26 -9.57 -8.37
CA GLN A 34 14.30 -9.36 -7.37
C GLN A 34 13.76 -8.66 -6.14
N ALA A 35 12.87 -7.68 -6.31
CA ALA A 35 12.16 -7.05 -5.19
C ALA A 35 11.29 -8.06 -4.41
N ALA A 36 10.58 -8.95 -5.11
CA ALA A 36 9.77 -9.99 -4.48
C ALA A 36 10.60 -10.93 -3.59
N GLU A 37 11.77 -11.36 -4.10
CA GLU A 37 12.70 -12.22 -3.35
C GLU A 37 13.34 -11.48 -2.17
N LYS A 38 13.78 -10.24 -2.38
CA LYS A 38 14.47 -9.43 -1.37
C LYS A 38 13.57 -9.05 -0.19
N PHE A 39 12.33 -8.63 -0.48
CA PHE A 39 11.38 -8.17 0.53
C PHE A 39 10.39 -9.27 0.97
N LYS A 40 10.51 -10.49 0.43
CA LYS A 40 9.60 -11.63 0.70
C LYS A 40 8.12 -11.29 0.46
N ILE A 41 7.85 -10.40 -0.50
CA ILE A 41 6.51 -9.99 -0.89
C ILE A 41 6.14 -10.71 -2.18
N PRO A 42 4.95 -11.33 -2.27
CA PRO A 42 4.52 -11.96 -3.51
C PRO A 42 4.55 -10.96 -4.68
N ARG A 43 5.12 -11.38 -5.82
CA ARG A 43 5.21 -10.54 -7.02
C ARG A 43 3.85 -9.99 -7.46
N GLN A 44 2.79 -10.78 -7.32
CA GLN A 44 1.42 -10.36 -7.65
C GLN A 44 0.97 -9.17 -6.79
N THR A 45 1.33 -9.15 -5.51
CA THR A 45 1.05 -8.03 -4.60
C THR A 45 1.79 -6.78 -5.04
N LEU A 46 3.08 -6.88 -5.38
CA LEU A 46 3.86 -5.75 -5.89
C LEU A 46 3.28 -5.22 -7.22
N GLN A 47 2.88 -6.12 -8.12
CA GLN A 47 2.25 -5.74 -9.38
C GLN A 47 0.90 -5.03 -9.18
N TYR A 48 0.06 -5.52 -8.26
CA TYR A 48 -1.21 -4.87 -7.93
C TYR A 48 -0.99 -3.50 -7.31
N ARG A 49 -0.04 -3.37 -6.38
CA ARG A 49 0.27 -2.11 -5.70
C ARG A 49 0.86 -1.04 -6.63
N LEU A 50 1.54 -1.45 -7.69
CA LEU A 50 2.04 -0.56 -8.74
C LEU A 50 1.00 -0.23 -9.82
N SER A 51 -0.16 -0.88 -9.81
CA SER A 51 -1.21 -0.63 -10.79
C SER A 51 -2.01 0.62 -10.41
N GLU A 52 -2.48 1.36 -11.42
CA GLU A 52 -3.42 2.49 -11.27
C GLU A 52 -4.72 2.11 -10.55
N LYS A 53 -5.05 0.81 -10.49
CA LYS A 53 -6.23 0.29 -9.80
C LYS A 53 -6.08 0.31 -8.28
N PHE A 54 -4.86 0.43 -7.75
CA PHE A 54 -4.64 0.46 -6.32
C PHE A 54 -4.98 1.84 -5.76
N LYS A 55 -6.03 1.89 -4.93
CA LYS A 55 -6.36 3.03 -4.08
C LYS A 55 -6.12 2.63 -2.64
N LYS A 56 -5.48 3.49 -1.84
CA LYS A 56 -5.37 3.24 -0.40
C LYS A 56 -6.80 3.13 0.15
N PRO A 57 -7.15 2.02 0.83
CA PRO A 57 -8.46 1.90 1.43
C PRO A 57 -8.55 2.94 2.55
N THR A 58 -9.49 3.88 2.42
CA THR A 58 -9.85 4.77 3.52
C THR A 58 -10.79 3.99 4.44
N HIS A 59 -10.44 3.90 5.71
CA HIS A 59 -11.29 3.29 6.72
C HIS A 59 -12.32 4.32 7.18
N GLY A 60 -13.60 3.95 7.14
CA GLY A 60 -14.69 4.80 7.63
C GLY A 60 -15.47 5.54 6.54
N PRO A 61 -16.50 6.30 6.96
CA PRO A 61 -17.30 7.13 6.06
C PRO A 61 -16.46 8.24 5.43
N ALA A 62 -16.89 8.71 4.26
CA ALA A 62 -16.24 9.83 3.58
C ALA A 62 -16.23 11.07 4.46
N THR A 63 -15.10 11.77 4.52
CA THR A 63 -14.97 13.03 5.23
C THR A 63 -15.72 14.13 4.46
N TYR A 64 -16.26 15.11 5.19
CA TYR A 64 -16.86 16.30 4.59
C TYR A 64 -15.81 17.24 4.02
N LEU A 65 -14.64 17.30 4.67
CA LEU A 65 -13.50 18.10 4.25
C LEU A 65 -12.60 17.29 3.33
N THR A 66 -12.07 17.97 2.32
CA THR A 66 -11.00 17.47 1.46
C THR A 66 -9.67 17.48 2.21
N GLN A 67 -8.73 16.63 1.78
CA GLN A 67 -7.38 16.58 2.36
C GLN A 67 -6.68 17.95 2.32
N GLN A 68 -6.97 18.79 1.32
CA GLN A 68 -6.39 20.13 1.20
C GLN A 68 -6.91 21.07 2.30
N GLU A 69 -8.21 21.01 2.59
CA GLU A 69 -8.81 21.81 3.67
C GLU A 69 -8.30 21.35 5.04
N GLU A 70 -8.18 20.05 5.27
CA GLU A 70 -7.60 19.51 6.50
C GLU A 70 -6.16 19.98 6.70
N ASN A 71 -5.32 19.92 5.66
CA ASN A 71 -3.94 20.39 5.73
C ASN A 71 -3.84 21.91 6.00
N LEU A 72 -4.77 22.70 5.46
CA LEU A 72 -4.83 24.15 5.71
C LEU A 72 -5.18 24.44 7.17
N LEU A 73 -6.13 23.70 7.74
CA LEU A 73 -6.46 23.80 9.17
C LEU A 73 -5.27 23.39 10.05
N GLU A 74 -4.56 22.31 9.68
CA GLU A 74 -3.36 21.87 10.39
C GLU A 74 -2.27 22.95 10.40
N GLN A 75 -1.96 23.53 9.23
CA GLN A 75 -0.99 24.62 9.13
C GLN A 75 -1.39 25.84 9.96
N TRP A 76 -2.67 26.24 9.89
CA TRP A 76 -3.17 27.37 10.67
C TRP A 76 -3.04 27.15 12.18
N ILE A 77 -3.32 25.94 12.66
CA ILE A 77 -3.15 25.58 14.07
C ILE A 77 -1.68 25.65 14.48
N LEU A 78 -0.77 25.14 13.64
CA LEU A 78 0.68 25.15 13.92
C LEU A 78 1.28 26.56 13.89
N GLU A 79 0.77 27.48 13.08
CA GLU A 79 1.24 28.87 13.03
C GLU A 79 0.76 29.72 14.23
N ILE A 80 -0.33 29.33 14.88
CA ILE A 80 -0.89 30.04 16.05
C ILE A 80 -0.31 29.53 17.38
N ALA A 81 0.19 28.29 17.42
CA ALA A 81 0.78 27.65 18.59
C ALA A 81 2.21 28.11 18.89
#